data_AF-A0A2M9D5W0-F1
#
_entry.id   AF-A0A2M9D5W0-F1
#
_cell.length_a   1.000
_cell.length_b   1.000
_cell.length_c   1.000
_cell.angle_alpha   90.00
_cell.angle_beta   90.00
_cell.angle_gamma   90.00
#
_symmetry.space_group_name_H-M   'P 1'
#
loop_
_entity.id
_entity.type
_entity.pdbx_description
1 polymer ?
#
loop_
_entity_poly.entity_id
_entity_poly.type
_entity_poly.pdbx_seq_one_letter_code
_entity_poly.pdbx_strand_id
1 'polypeptide(L)'
;MSTMRAPHRISIVLLASVVAILAGCTAQEPQVVTHPVVPPDEEAKVAAEQADLARDRLLELYPDIEVPEASLVRYVTPEELPAARADCLNAEGFDVTVDDSGGMGWVVNEDFDQEKFYALQYVCEIKYPLDPKFGEW
;
A
#
# COMPACT_ATOMS: atom_id res chain seq x y z
N MET A 1 26.32 -4.45 -65.73
CA MET A 1 26.26 -4.33 -64.25
C MET A 1 25.58 -5.56 -63.69
N SER A 2 26.35 -6.37 -62.97
CA SER A 2 25.93 -7.62 -62.33
C SER A 2 24.99 -7.37 -61.15
N THR A 3 23.90 -8.14 -61.06
CA THR A 3 23.29 -8.63 -59.81
C THR A 3 22.54 -9.93 -60.14
N MET A 4 23.08 -11.12 -59.80
CA MET A 4 22.91 -11.88 -58.56
C MET A 4 21.47 -12.41 -58.31
N ARG A 5 21.29 -13.74 -58.31
CA ARG A 5 20.64 -14.50 -57.21
C ARG A 5 20.80 -16.02 -57.39
N ALA A 6 21.58 -16.60 -56.47
CA ALA A 6 21.64 -18.03 -56.20
C ALA A 6 20.44 -18.48 -55.33
N PRO A 7 20.07 -19.77 -55.33
CA PRO A 7 18.96 -20.28 -54.53
C PRO A 7 19.35 -20.37 -53.05
N HIS A 8 18.66 -19.63 -52.18
CA HIS A 8 18.79 -19.81 -50.74
C HIS A 8 18.06 -21.08 -50.32
N ARG A 9 18.89 -22.07 -49.97
CA ARG A 9 18.51 -23.28 -49.25
C ARG A 9 17.92 -22.87 -47.91
N ILE A 10 16.67 -23.29 -47.71
CA ILE A 10 15.91 -23.21 -46.47
C ILE A 10 16.67 -24.02 -45.40
N SER A 11 17.39 -23.35 -44.51
CA SER A 11 18.01 -23.95 -43.33
C SER A 11 17.01 -23.98 -42.19
N ILE A 12 16.30 -25.11 -42.09
CA ILE A 12 15.51 -25.52 -40.93
C ILE A 12 16.47 -26.07 -39.89
N VAL A 13 17.10 -25.22 -39.07
CA VAL A 13 17.78 -25.65 -37.83
C VAL A 13 17.82 -24.47 -36.86
N LEU A 14 16.78 -24.29 -36.03
CA LEU A 14 16.82 -23.51 -34.77
C LEU A 14 15.46 -23.61 -34.06
N LEU A 15 15.10 -24.83 -33.64
CA LEU A 15 13.82 -25.09 -32.95
C LEU A 15 13.96 -26.03 -31.75
N ALA A 16 15.07 -25.92 -30.98
CA ALA A 16 15.38 -26.88 -29.92
C ALA A 16 15.95 -26.27 -28.62
N SER A 17 15.68 -25.00 -28.29
CA SER A 17 16.30 -24.35 -27.12
C SER A 17 15.36 -23.68 -26.11
N VAL A 18 14.03 -23.83 -26.21
CA VAL A 18 13.07 -23.06 -25.38
C VAL A 18 12.29 -23.93 -24.37
N VAL A 19 12.85 -25.06 -23.91
CA VAL A 19 12.12 -25.98 -22.98
C VAL A 19 12.77 -26.10 -21.59
N ALA A 20 13.94 -25.50 -21.35
CA ALA A 20 14.68 -25.72 -20.11
C ALA A 20 14.54 -24.64 -19.01
N ILE A 21 13.54 -23.74 -19.08
CA ILE A 21 13.38 -22.64 -18.09
C ILE A 21 12.19 -22.84 -17.14
N LEU A 22 11.45 -23.97 -17.24
CA LEU A 22 10.23 -24.21 -16.46
C LEU A 22 10.42 -25.05 -15.17
N ALA A 23 11.65 -25.46 -14.83
CA ALA A 23 11.93 -26.29 -13.65
C ALA A 23 12.42 -25.48 -12.42
N GLY A 24 11.95 -24.24 -12.27
CA GLY A 24 12.44 -23.29 -11.26
C GLY A 24 11.47 -22.91 -10.14
N CYS A 25 10.26 -23.47 -10.06
CA CYS A 25 9.42 -23.31 -8.87
C CYS A 25 9.91 -24.25 -7.76
N THR A 26 11.06 -23.90 -7.18
CA THR A 26 11.41 -24.40 -5.85
C THR A 26 10.32 -23.93 -4.89
N ALA A 27 9.59 -24.90 -4.34
CA ALA A 27 8.63 -24.67 -3.28
C ALA A 27 9.34 -23.92 -2.14
N GLN A 28 9.03 -22.64 -2.00
CA GLN A 28 9.46 -21.82 -0.87
C GLN A 28 8.81 -22.44 0.36
N GLU A 29 9.58 -23.16 1.19
CA GLU A 29 9.14 -23.55 2.52
C GLU A 29 8.65 -22.28 3.24
N PRO A 30 7.49 -22.32 3.92
CA PRO A 30 7.02 -21.20 4.72
C PRO A 30 8.12 -20.85 5.74
N GLN A 31 8.88 -19.80 5.44
CA GLN A 31 9.80 -19.20 6.40
C GLN A 31 8.90 -18.68 7.52
N VAL A 32 8.98 -19.28 8.70
CA VAL A 32 8.39 -18.71 9.91
C VAL A 32 9.16 -17.42 10.15
N VAL A 33 8.66 -16.31 9.62
CA VAL A 33 9.24 -14.99 9.85
C VAL A 33 8.99 -14.67 11.31
N THR A 34 9.96 -14.99 12.17
CA THR A 34 10.01 -14.45 13.52
C THR A 34 10.34 -12.97 13.38
N HIS A 35 9.32 -12.11 13.35
CA HIS A 35 9.53 -10.68 13.47
C HIS A 35 10.22 -10.42 14.81
N PRO A 36 11.34 -9.70 14.84
CA PRO A 36 11.93 -9.22 16.09
C PRO A 36 10.85 -8.50 16.90
N VAL A 37 10.77 -8.80 18.20
CA VAL A 37 9.92 -8.03 19.09
C VAL A 37 10.53 -6.64 19.20
N VAL A 38 9.84 -5.63 18.68
CA VAL A 38 10.26 -4.23 18.79
C VAL A 38 10.14 -3.83 20.27
N PRO A 39 11.18 -3.24 20.88
CA PRO A 39 11.08 -2.73 22.24
C PRO A 39 9.95 -1.69 22.37
N PRO A 40 9.17 -1.66 23.48
CA PRO A 40 8.03 -0.75 23.63
C PRO A 40 8.37 0.74 23.47
N ASP A 41 9.58 1.14 23.80
CA ASP A 41 10.10 2.50 23.61
C ASP A 41 10.35 2.85 22.14
N GLU A 42 10.83 1.90 21.35
CA GLU A 42 10.96 2.06 19.89
C GLU A 42 9.59 2.01 19.19
N GLU A 43 8.66 1.17 19.65
CA GLU A 43 7.27 1.15 19.13
C GLU A 43 6.60 2.52 19.30
N ALA A 44 6.73 3.13 20.49
CA ALA A 44 6.17 4.44 20.77
C ALA A 44 6.78 5.54 19.88
N LYS A 45 8.07 5.44 19.59
CA LYS A 45 8.78 6.38 18.72
C LYS A 45 8.31 6.26 17.27
N VAL A 46 8.20 5.04 16.74
CA VAL A 46 7.70 4.81 15.36
C VAL A 46 6.26 5.29 15.22
N ALA A 47 5.41 5.05 16.24
CA ALA A 47 4.04 5.56 16.22
C ALA A 47 3.99 7.10 16.24
N ALA A 48 4.87 7.76 16.99
CA ALA A 48 4.99 9.22 16.99
C ALA A 48 5.44 9.74 15.61
N GLU A 49 6.45 9.12 15.00
CA GLU A 49 6.92 9.48 13.65
C GLU A 49 5.81 9.30 12.59
N GLN A 50 5.01 8.23 12.67
CA GLN A 50 3.85 8.03 11.80
C GLN A 50 2.79 9.12 11.97
N ALA A 51 2.53 9.53 13.23
CA ALA A 51 1.59 10.61 13.53
C ALA A 51 2.08 11.97 13.01
N ASP A 52 3.38 12.26 13.13
CA ASP A 52 4.00 13.46 12.59
C ASP A 52 3.90 13.49 11.06
N LEU A 53 4.20 12.38 10.38
CA LEU A 53 4.05 12.28 8.92
C LEU A 53 2.59 12.47 8.46
N ALA A 54 1.62 11.91 9.20
CA ALA A 54 0.21 12.11 8.91
C ALA A 54 -0.19 13.58 9.07
N ARG A 55 0.29 14.22 10.13
CA ARG A 55 0.06 15.65 10.40
C ARG A 55 0.66 16.53 9.32
N ASP A 56 1.91 16.26 8.93
CA ASP A 56 2.61 17.04 7.92
C ASP A 56 1.91 16.94 6.55
N ARG A 57 1.43 15.75 6.17
CA ARG A 57 0.60 15.58 4.96
C ARG A 57 -0.68 16.40 5.01
N LEU A 58 -1.36 16.45 6.16
CA LEU A 58 -2.58 17.25 6.32
C LEU A 58 -2.28 18.74 6.15
N LEU A 59 -1.21 19.23 6.79
CA LEU A 59 -0.82 20.64 6.73
C LEU A 59 -0.22 21.06 5.39
N GLU A 60 0.37 20.15 4.64
CA GLU A 60 0.81 20.41 3.27
C GLU A 60 -0.39 20.70 2.35
N LEU A 61 -1.50 19.96 2.53
CA LEU A 61 -2.72 20.14 1.76
C LEU A 61 -3.57 21.32 2.25
N TYR A 62 -3.64 21.52 3.57
CA TYR A 62 -4.45 22.53 4.23
C TYR A 62 -3.66 23.23 5.34
N PRO A 63 -2.84 24.25 5.02
CA PRO A 63 -1.93 24.88 5.99
C PRO A 63 -2.61 25.58 7.17
N ASP A 64 -3.83 26.09 6.95
CA ASP A 64 -4.61 26.84 7.93
C ASP A 64 -5.62 25.97 8.70
N ILE A 65 -5.63 24.65 8.47
CA ILE A 65 -6.58 23.75 9.13
C ILE A 65 -6.27 23.60 10.61
N GLU A 66 -7.32 23.54 11.42
CA GLU A 66 -7.20 23.09 12.80
C GLU A 66 -6.97 21.57 12.79
N VAL A 67 -5.77 21.13 13.16
CA VAL A 67 -5.42 19.70 13.23
C VAL A 67 -6.30 19.03 14.29
N PRO A 68 -7.16 18.06 13.91
CA PRO A 68 -8.05 17.43 14.87
C PRO A 68 -7.28 16.63 15.94
N GLU A 69 -7.78 16.61 17.17
CA GLU A 69 -7.23 15.70 18.19
C GLU A 69 -7.75 14.28 17.98
N ALA A 70 -6.85 13.30 18.04
CA ALA A 70 -7.19 11.88 17.93
C ALA A 70 -6.30 11.05 18.87
N SER A 71 -6.83 9.93 19.35
CA SER A 71 -6.11 9.00 20.21
C SER A 71 -6.06 7.62 19.58
N LEU A 72 -4.93 6.92 19.78
CA LEU A 72 -4.76 5.54 19.36
C LEU A 72 -5.87 4.66 19.91
N VAL A 73 -6.55 3.92 19.03
CA VAL A 73 -7.50 2.87 19.42
C VAL A 73 -6.79 1.54 19.46
N ARG A 74 -6.09 1.18 18.38
CA ARG A 74 -5.27 -0.04 18.27
C ARG A 74 -4.36 0.05 17.05
N TYR A 75 -3.28 -0.72 17.07
CA TYR A 75 -2.52 -1.00 15.86
C TYR A 75 -3.28 -1.97 14.95
N VAL A 76 -3.01 -1.88 13.65
CA VAL A 76 -3.56 -2.76 12.62
C VAL A 76 -2.44 -3.43 11.82
N THR A 77 -2.74 -4.59 11.25
CA THR A 77 -1.88 -5.26 10.27
C THR A 77 -2.01 -4.60 8.88
N PRO A 78 -1.06 -4.84 7.94
CA PRO A 78 -1.18 -4.35 6.57
C PRO A 78 -2.49 -4.78 5.89
N GLU A 79 -2.96 -6.00 6.17
CA GLU A 79 -4.18 -6.56 5.60
C GLU A 79 -5.45 -5.90 6.18
N GLU A 80 -5.42 -5.49 7.45
CA GLU A 80 -6.53 -4.79 8.11
C GLU A 80 -6.59 -3.29 7.79
N LEU A 81 -5.46 -2.68 7.42
CA LEU A 81 -5.32 -1.22 7.30
C LEU A 81 -6.36 -0.59 6.35
N PRO A 82 -6.62 -1.10 5.13
CA PRO A 82 -7.62 -0.51 4.24
C PRO A 82 -9.03 -0.57 4.83
N ALA A 83 -9.42 -1.73 5.40
CA ALA A 83 -10.74 -1.93 5.98
C ALA A 83 -10.95 -1.03 7.21
N ALA A 84 -9.96 -0.96 8.12
CA ALA A 84 -10.04 -0.11 9.30
C ALA A 84 -10.17 1.39 8.97
N ARG A 85 -9.45 1.86 7.93
CA ARG A 85 -9.57 3.25 7.44
C ARG A 85 -10.92 3.50 6.79
N ALA A 86 -11.40 2.60 5.94
CA ALA A 86 -12.69 2.72 5.29
C ALA A 86 -13.83 2.72 6.32
N ASP A 87 -13.83 1.81 7.28
CA ASP A 87 -14.83 1.75 8.36
C ASP A 87 -14.84 3.05 9.18
N CYS A 88 -13.66 3.60 9.48
CA CYS A 88 -13.53 4.86 10.20
C CYS A 88 -14.13 6.04 9.42
N LEU A 89 -13.87 6.14 8.11
CA LEU A 89 -14.42 7.21 7.26
C LEU A 89 -15.93 7.03 7.01
N ASN A 90 -16.39 5.79 6.82
CA ASN A 90 -17.82 5.46 6.68
C ASN A 90 -18.61 5.81 7.94
N ALA A 91 -18.04 5.61 9.13
CA ALA A 91 -18.66 6.01 10.39
C ALA A 91 -18.91 7.53 10.49
N GLU A 92 -18.13 8.33 9.76
CA GLU A 92 -18.25 9.79 9.69
C GLU A 92 -19.08 10.27 8.48
N GLY A 93 -19.65 9.32 7.73
CA GLY A 93 -20.59 9.57 6.63
C GLY A 93 -19.96 9.67 5.24
N PHE A 94 -18.69 9.33 5.06
CA PHE A 94 -18.07 9.25 3.73
C PHE A 94 -18.26 7.86 3.14
N ASP A 95 -18.78 7.77 1.92
CA ASP A 95 -18.92 6.49 1.21
C ASP A 95 -17.56 6.02 0.69
N VAL A 96 -16.92 5.13 1.46
CA VAL A 96 -15.60 4.55 1.18
C VAL A 96 -15.70 3.05 1.03
N THR A 97 -15.16 2.51 -0.05
CA THR A 97 -15.14 1.08 -0.35
C THR A 97 -13.70 0.56 -0.41
N VAL A 98 -13.53 -0.72 -0.07
CA VAL A 98 -12.27 -1.46 -0.24
C VAL A 98 -12.48 -2.55 -1.28
N ASP A 99 -11.61 -2.64 -2.27
CA ASP A 99 -11.63 -3.73 -3.27
C ASP A 99 -10.85 -4.98 -2.81
N ASP A 100 -10.94 -6.05 -3.58
CA ASP A 100 -10.27 -7.33 -3.28
C ASP A 100 -8.72 -7.22 -3.25
N SER A 101 -8.15 -6.13 -3.76
CA SER A 101 -6.70 -5.86 -3.73
C SER A 101 -6.26 -5.01 -2.54
N GLY A 102 -7.19 -4.60 -1.67
CA GLY A 102 -6.93 -3.67 -0.56
C GLY A 102 -6.86 -2.20 -0.99
N GLY A 103 -7.26 -1.90 -2.23
CA GLY A 103 -7.38 -0.54 -2.73
C GLY A 103 -8.60 0.16 -2.12
N MET A 104 -8.43 1.40 -1.67
CA MET A 104 -9.54 2.24 -1.20
C MET A 104 -10.05 3.13 -2.32
N GLY A 105 -11.37 3.20 -2.47
CA GLY A 105 -12.07 4.13 -3.35
C GLY A 105 -13.16 4.88 -2.59
N TRP A 106 -13.52 6.08 -3.06
CA TRP A 106 -14.58 6.90 -2.47
C TRP A 106 -15.35 7.67 -3.54
N VAL A 107 -16.60 8.00 -3.24
CA VAL A 107 -17.47 8.75 -4.15
C VAL A 107 -17.29 10.25 -3.93
N VAL A 108 -16.97 10.97 -5.01
CA VAL A 108 -16.95 12.45 -5.02
C VAL A 108 -18.21 12.94 -5.72
N ASN A 109 -19.00 13.76 -5.02
CA ASN A 109 -20.22 14.38 -5.50
C ASN A 109 -20.23 15.88 -5.13
N GLU A 110 -21.35 16.58 -5.37
CA GLU A 110 -21.47 18.01 -5.09
C GLU A 110 -21.40 18.38 -3.60
N ASP A 111 -21.72 17.43 -2.72
CA ASP A 111 -21.68 17.58 -1.27
C ASP A 111 -20.34 17.09 -0.65
N PHE A 112 -19.37 16.67 -1.48
CA PHE A 112 -18.10 16.13 -1.00
C PHE A 112 -17.24 17.24 -0.41
N ASP A 113 -17.18 17.27 0.93
CA ASP A 113 -16.29 18.15 1.68
C ASP A 113 -14.88 17.55 1.73
N GLN A 114 -14.03 18.02 0.81
CA GLN A 114 -12.67 17.53 0.66
C GLN A 114 -11.79 17.83 1.89
N GLU A 115 -11.91 19.03 2.47
CA GLU A 115 -11.13 19.42 3.64
C GLU A 115 -11.49 18.54 4.84
N LYS A 116 -12.80 18.35 5.10
CA LYS A 116 -13.28 17.45 6.14
C LYS A 116 -12.83 16.00 5.90
N PHE A 117 -12.83 15.54 4.65
CA PHE A 117 -12.37 14.19 4.30
C PHE A 117 -10.89 13.98 4.67
N TYR A 118 -10.00 14.91 4.35
CA TYR A 118 -8.59 14.80 4.70
C TYR A 118 -8.33 14.96 6.20
N ALA A 119 -9.07 15.83 6.88
CA ALA A 119 -9.02 15.94 8.34
C ALA A 119 -9.41 14.62 9.02
N LEU A 120 -10.45 13.94 8.51
CA LEU A 120 -10.88 12.66 9.03
C LEU A 120 -9.97 11.51 8.63
N GLN A 121 -9.35 11.54 7.45
CA GLN A 121 -8.29 10.61 7.10
C GLN A 121 -7.16 10.68 8.12
N TYR A 122 -6.69 11.88 8.46
CA TYR A 122 -5.70 12.07 9.52
C TYR A 122 -6.16 11.42 10.85
N VAL A 123 -7.38 11.72 11.30
CA VAL A 123 -7.95 11.10 12.52
C VAL A 123 -7.94 9.57 12.45
N CYS A 124 -8.31 8.99 11.30
CA CYS A 124 -8.34 7.55 11.11
C CYS A 124 -6.93 6.93 11.10
N GLU A 125 -5.92 7.64 10.58
CA GLU A 125 -4.52 7.22 10.64
C GLU A 125 -3.99 7.20 12.08
N ILE A 126 -4.40 8.15 12.92
CA ILE A 126 -4.02 8.19 14.35
C ILE A 126 -4.77 7.12 15.16
N LYS A 127 -6.05 6.87 14.87
CA LYS A 127 -6.85 5.84 15.57
C LYS A 127 -6.35 4.42 15.25
N TYR A 128 -5.97 4.18 13.99
CA TYR A 128 -5.61 2.86 13.47
C TYR A 128 -4.28 2.88 12.68
N PRO A 129 -3.15 3.21 13.33
CA PRO A 129 -1.86 3.19 12.67
C PRO A 129 -1.42 1.75 12.40
N LEU A 130 -0.56 1.60 11.39
CA LEU A 130 0.09 0.34 11.10
C LEU A 130 0.98 -0.05 12.29
N ASP A 131 0.90 -1.31 12.73
CA ASP A 131 1.76 -1.83 13.79
C ASP A 131 3.25 -1.58 13.44
N PRO A 132 4.04 -0.94 14.32
CA PRO A 132 5.45 -0.62 14.10
C PRO A 132 6.31 -1.78 13.62
N LYS A 133 5.95 -3.03 13.97
CA LYS A 133 6.67 -4.22 13.49
C LYS A 133 6.61 -4.41 11.97
N PHE A 134 5.71 -3.71 11.29
CA PHE A 134 5.59 -3.68 9.83
C PHE A 134 6.05 -2.33 9.24
N GLY A 135 6.76 -1.48 9.97
CA GLY A 135 7.13 -0.12 9.55
C GLY A 135 8.36 -0.02 8.64
N GLU A 136 9.08 -1.12 8.40
CA GLU A 136 10.39 -1.16 7.73
C GLU A 136 10.34 -1.59 6.25
N TRP A 137 9.44 -1.00 5.45
CA TRP A 137 9.32 -1.23 4.00
C TRP A 137 10.04 -0.16 3.16
#